data_AF-A0A7G9TYN0-F1
#
_entry.id   AF-A0A7G9TYN0-F1
#
_cell.length_a   1.000
_cell.length_b   1.000
_cell.length_c   1.000
_cell.angle_alpha   90.00
_cell.angle_beta   90.00
_cell.angle_gamma   90.00
#
_symmetry.space_group_name_H-M   'P 1'
#
loop_
_entity.id
_entity.type
_entity.pdbx_description
1 polymer ?
#
loop_
_entity_poly.entity_id
_entity_poly.type
_entity_poly.pdbx_seq_one_letter_code
_entity_poly.pdbx_strand_id
1 'polypeptide(L)'
;MLFSEIKFIMMLSIVCASFFHPITMLLSLILLTLFLAMIFYYCYQLSIMSLMMILIILGGMLIIFMYMISLCPNKKMKFNSKFSVTFTFLLVTISNKMIMTKLDLVYINKIYLVNFVNMIIIMMMFLILMLMIIAKNLNWINSPIKKFI
;
A
#
# COMPACT_ATOMS: atom_id res chain seq x y z
N MET A 1 8.24 -21.42 -8.25
CA MET A 1 8.29 -21.37 -6.77
C MET A 1 8.24 -19.93 -6.23
N LEU A 2 8.53 -18.91 -7.06
CA LEU A 2 8.02 -17.52 -6.88
C LEU A 2 6.53 -17.38 -7.28
N PHE A 3 6.10 -18.21 -8.24
CA PHE A 3 4.73 -18.19 -8.78
C PHE A 3 3.61 -18.45 -7.75
N SER A 4 3.85 -19.22 -6.68
CA SER A 4 2.83 -19.43 -5.63
C SER A 4 2.60 -18.17 -4.80
N GLU A 5 3.68 -17.49 -4.43
CA GLU A 5 3.64 -16.22 -3.69
C GLU A 5 3.03 -15.10 -4.53
N ILE A 6 3.41 -15.00 -5.82
CA ILE A 6 2.80 -14.03 -6.75
C ILE A 6 1.30 -14.28 -6.91
N LYS A 7 0.88 -15.56 -7.02
CA LYS A 7 -0.54 -15.91 -7.06
C LYS A 7 -1.26 -15.44 -5.80
N PHE A 8 -0.67 -15.67 -4.62
CA PHE A 8 -1.27 -15.23 -3.36
C PHE A 8 -1.40 -13.69 -3.26
N ILE A 9 -0.40 -12.93 -3.74
CA ILE A 9 -0.48 -11.46 -3.81
C ILE A 9 -1.58 -11.03 -4.79
N MET A 10 -1.64 -11.63 -5.98
CA MET A 10 -2.71 -11.36 -6.94
C MET A 10 -4.09 -11.62 -6.31
N MET A 11 -4.26 -12.71 -5.57
CA MET A 11 -5.51 -13.02 -4.87
C MET A 11 -5.91 -11.90 -3.90
N LEU A 12 -4.98 -11.50 -3.02
CA LEU A 12 -5.25 -10.46 -2.04
C LEU A 12 -5.57 -9.11 -2.71
N SER A 13 -4.92 -8.80 -3.83
CA SER A 13 -5.20 -7.58 -4.58
C SER A 13 -6.61 -7.56 -5.19
N ILE A 14 -7.10 -8.70 -5.69
CA ILE A 14 -8.47 -8.82 -6.23
C ILE A 14 -9.49 -8.65 -5.11
N VAL A 15 -9.25 -9.25 -3.94
CA VAL A 15 -10.12 -9.09 -2.76
C VAL A 15 -10.18 -7.61 -2.35
N CYS A 16 -9.04 -6.92 -2.32
CA CYS A 16 -9.00 -5.50 -1.97
C CYS A 16 -9.79 -4.61 -2.93
N ALA A 17 -9.67 -4.85 -4.24
CA ALA A 17 -10.38 -4.07 -5.26
C ALA A 17 -11.90 -4.25 -5.23
N SER A 18 -12.38 -5.33 -4.61
CA SER A 18 -13.77 -5.72 -4.64
C SER A 18 -14.65 -5.05 -3.57
N PHE A 19 -14.05 -4.36 -2.61
CA PHE A 19 -14.79 -3.68 -1.53
C PHE A 19 -15.21 -2.27 -1.92
N PHE A 20 -16.50 -1.96 -1.71
CA PHE A 20 -17.07 -0.65 -2.02
C PHE A 20 -17.09 0.31 -0.83
N HIS A 21 -17.08 -0.20 0.41
CA HIS A 21 -17.17 0.65 1.60
C HIS A 21 -15.77 1.14 2.03
N PRO A 22 -15.57 2.44 2.31
CA PRO A 22 -14.24 2.99 2.64
C PRO A 22 -13.55 2.28 3.82
N ILE A 23 -14.31 1.92 4.86
CA ILE A 23 -13.76 1.20 6.03
C ILE A 23 -13.31 -0.22 5.65
N THR A 24 -14.08 -0.95 4.83
CA THR A 24 -13.67 -2.29 4.39
C THR A 24 -12.48 -2.24 3.46
N MET A 25 -12.41 -1.19 2.64
CA MET A 25 -11.28 -0.95 1.75
C MET A 25 -9.99 -0.69 2.54
N LEU A 26 -10.08 0.12 3.61
CA LEU A 26 -8.97 0.34 4.54
C LEU A 26 -8.53 -0.97 5.19
N LEU A 27 -9.47 -1.76 5.70
CA LEU A 27 -9.14 -3.03 6.35
C LEU A 27 -8.49 -4.03 5.37
N SER A 28 -8.97 -4.09 4.13
CA SER A 28 -8.35 -4.94 3.11
C SER A 28 -6.96 -4.46 2.69
N LEU A 29 -6.73 -3.14 2.62
CA LEU A 29 -5.40 -2.58 2.33
C LEU A 29 -4.41 -2.87 3.46
N ILE A 30 -4.83 -2.74 4.72
CA ILE A 30 -3.98 -3.13 5.86
C ILE A 30 -3.57 -4.58 5.74
N LEU A 31 -4.52 -5.49 5.47
CA LEU A 31 -4.22 -6.91 5.29
C LEU A 31 -3.26 -7.16 4.12
N LEU A 32 -3.53 -6.56 2.95
CA LEU A 32 -2.66 -6.71 1.77
C LEU A 32 -1.22 -6.28 2.07
N THR A 33 -1.03 -5.14 2.73
CA THR A 33 0.30 -4.61 3.04
C THR A 33 1.07 -5.48 4.02
N LEU A 34 0.40 -6.01 5.04
CA LEU A 34 1.00 -6.97 5.97
C LEU A 34 1.44 -8.26 5.26
N PHE A 35 0.57 -8.83 4.41
CA PHE A 35 0.94 -10.02 3.65
C PHE A 35 2.08 -9.77 2.66
N LEU A 36 2.08 -8.61 1.99
CA LEU A 36 3.14 -8.21 1.09
C LEU A 36 4.47 -8.08 1.85
N ALA A 37 4.48 -7.43 3.01
CA ALA A 37 5.67 -7.28 3.84
C ALA A 37 6.22 -8.63 4.32
N MET A 38 5.34 -9.56 4.70
CA MET A 38 5.75 -10.92 5.08
C MET A 38 6.39 -11.66 3.90
N ILE A 39 5.79 -11.57 2.70
CA ILE A 39 6.35 -12.20 1.51
C ILE A 39 7.71 -11.60 1.16
N PHE A 40 7.86 -10.27 1.17
CA PHE A 40 9.16 -9.64 0.94
C PHE A 40 10.23 -10.10 1.92
N TYR A 41 9.86 -10.30 3.20
CA TYR A 41 10.77 -10.85 4.19
C TYR A 41 11.16 -12.29 3.86
N TYR A 42 10.20 -13.15 3.49
CA TYR A 42 10.50 -14.54 3.13
C TYR A 42 11.33 -14.66 1.85
N CYS A 43 11.02 -13.88 0.81
CA CYS A 43 11.73 -13.95 -0.46
C CYS A 43 13.20 -13.53 -0.31
N TYR A 44 13.46 -12.44 0.41
CA TYR A 44 14.76 -11.74 0.36
C TYR A 44 15.55 -11.75 1.68
N GLN A 45 14.95 -12.20 2.79
CA GLN A 45 15.53 -12.22 4.14
C GLN A 45 15.97 -10.84 4.70
N LEU A 46 15.59 -9.76 4.03
CA LEU A 46 15.90 -8.39 4.44
C LEU A 46 14.72 -7.80 5.21
N SER A 47 14.81 -7.81 6.54
CA SER A 47 13.80 -7.24 7.44
C SER A 47 13.62 -5.74 7.28
N ILE A 48 14.67 -5.01 6.89
CA ILE A 48 14.62 -3.55 6.74
C ILE A 48 13.65 -3.16 5.62
N MET A 49 13.67 -3.86 4.49
CA MET A 49 12.79 -3.54 3.36
C MET A 49 11.33 -3.87 3.68
N SER A 50 11.04 -4.98 4.37
CA SER A 50 9.68 -5.31 4.78
C SER A 50 9.12 -4.32 5.80
N LEU A 51 9.94 -3.84 6.74
CA LEU A 51 9.56 -2.82 7.72
C LEU A 51 9.29 -1.45 7.05
N MET A 52 10.12 -1.04 6.10
CA MET A 52 9.90 0.20 5.35
C MET A 52 8.57 0.20 4.59
N MET A 53 8.19 -0.95 4.01
CA MET A 53 6.90 -1.11 3.33
C MET A 53 5.72 -0.95 4.29
N ILE A 54 5.79 -1.53 5.51
CA ILE A 54 4.76 -1.36 6.54
C ILE A 54 4.63 0.12 6.89
N LEU A 55 5.73 0.80 7.23
CA LEU A 55 5.70 2.18 7.71
C LEU A 55 5.17 3.16 6.65
N ILE A 56 5.70 3.11 5.43
CA ILE A 56 5.35 4.09 4.40
C ILE A 56 3.91 3.87 3.93
N ILE A 57 3.52 2.62 3.69
CA ILE A 57 2.23 2.32 3.06
C ILE A 57 1.11 2.43 4.10
N LEU A 58 1.25 1.87 5.30
CA LEU A 58 0.25 2.04 6.35
C LEU A 58 0.24 3.48 6.85
N GLY A 59 1.40 4.05 7.18
CA GLY A 59 1.47 5.41 7.73
C GLY A 59 0.86 6.46 6.80
N GLY A 60 1.21 6.44 5.51
CA GLY A 60 0.73 7.41 4.54
C GLY A 60 -0.72 7.20 4.13
N MET A 61 -1.13 5.96 3.82
CA MET A 61 -2.47 5.72 3.28
C MET A 61 -3.55 5.77 4.37
N LEU A 62 -3.25 5.40 5.62
CA LEU A 62 -4.25 5.44 6.70
C LEU A 62 -4.77 6.87 6.95
N ILE A 63 -3.91 7.88 6.84
CA ILE A 63 -4.31 9.29 7.02
C ILE A 63 -5.31 9.71 5.94
N ILE A 64 -5.03 9.37 4.68
CA ILE A 64 -5.91 9.70 3.55
C ILE A 64 -7.25 8.96 3.68
N PHE A 65 -7.23 7.69 4.09
CA PHE A 65 -8.46 6.92 4.28
C PHE A 65 -9.30 7.42 5.46
N MET A 66 -8.68 7.87 6.56
CA MET A 66 -9.42 8.48 7.66
C MET A 66 -10.17 9.73 7.19
N TYR A 67 -9.53 10.57 6.37
CA TYR A 67 -10.18 11.71 5.74
C TYR A 67 -11.37 11.30 4.86
N MET A 68 -11.22 10.26 4.02
CA MET A 68 -12.30 9.77 3.17
C MET A 68 -13.48 9.15 3.94
N ILE A 69 -13.20 8.43 5.04
CA ILE A 69 -14.25 7.88 5.92
C ILE A 69 -15.05 9.01 6.56
N SER A 70 -14.41 10.11 6.96
CA SER A 70 -15.10 11.26 7.55
C SER A 70 -16.06 11.98 6.59
N LEU A 71 -15.78 11.93 5.28
CA LEU A 71 -16.59 12.59 4.24
C LEU A 71 -17.74 11.72 3.72
N CYS A 72 -17.65 10.40 3.87
CA CYS A 72 -18.67 9.49 3.38
C CYS A 72 -19.83 9.40 4.40
N PRO A 73 -21.10 9.54 3.96
CA PRO A 73 -22.25 9.33 4.84
C PRO A 73 -22.20 7.88 5.36
N ASN A 74 -22.42 7.71 6.66
CA ASN A 74 -22.33 6.43 7.37
C ASN A 74 -23.46 5.46 6.93
N LYS A 75 -23.37 4.97 5.69
CA LYS A 75 -24.29 4.02 5.09
C LYS A 75 -23.96 2.64 5.64
N LYS A 76 -25.00 1.90 6.06
CA LYS A 76 -24.84 0.52 6.55
C LYS A 76 -24.07 -0.31 5.53
N MET A 77 -23.03 -0.97 6.00
CA MET A 77 -22.17 -1.85 5.21
C MET A 77 -22.97 -3.06 4.70
N LYS A 78 -23.04 -3.23 3.37
CA LYS A 78 -23.65 -4.41 2.74
C LYS A 78 -22.54 -5.37 2.33
N PHE A 79 -22.42 -6.49 3.03
CA PHE A 79 -21.55 -7.58 2.59
C PHE A 79 -22.23 -8.40 1.51
N ASN A 80 -21.55 -8.56 0.36
CA ASN A 80 -22.01 -9.44 -0.70
C ASN A 80 -21.49 -10.86 -0.44
N SER A 81 -22.41 -11.82 -0.31
CA SER A 81 -22.09 -13.24 -0.09
C SER A 81 -21.25 -13.86 -1.21
N LYS A 82 -21.26 -13.28 -2.40
CA LYS A 82 -20.40 -13.73 -3.51
C LYS A 82 -18.91 -13.59 -3.19
N PHE A 83 -18.52 -12.64 -2.33
CA PHE A 83 -17.12 -12.45 -1.94
C PHE A 83 -16.59 -13.52 -0.99
N SER A 84 -17.44 -14.11 -0.14
CA SER A 84 -17.00 -15.22 0.72
C SER A 84 -16.68 -16.47 -0.11
N VAL A 85 -17.46 -16.73 -1.17
CA VAL A 85 -17.24 -17.85 -2.09
C VAL A 85 -15.97 -17.67 -2.91
N THR A 86 -15.66 -16.44 -3.34
CA THR A 86 -14.38 -16.20 -3.99
C THR A 86 -13.26 -16.55 -3.03
N PHE A 87 -13.27 -16.07 -1.77
CA PHE A 87 -12.19 -16.29 -0.81
C PHE A 87 -11.89 -17.78 -0.53
N THR A 88 -12.93 -18.61 -0.39
CA THR A 88 -12.76 -20.05 -0.09
C THR A 88 -12.13 -20.82 -1.25
N PHE A 89 -12.42 -20.46 -2.49
CA PHE A 89 -11.83 -21.12 -3.66
C PHE A 89 -10.33 -20.79 -3.80
N LEU A 90 -9.90 -19.61 -3.34
CA LEU A 90 -8.51 -19.16 -3.50
C LEU A 90 -7.56 -19.88 -2.53
N LEU A 91 -8.02 -20.21 -1.32
CA LEU A 91 -7.21 -20.92 -0.33
C LEU A 91 -6.76 -22.31 -0.80
N VAL A 92 -7.55 -22.97 -1.64
CA VAL A 92 -7.25 -24.32 -2.16
C VAL A 92 -6.07 -24.33 -3.14
N THR A 93 -5.73 -23.18 -3.74
CA THR A 93 -4.73 -23.10 -4.81
C THR A 93 -3.30 -22.83 -4.33
N ILE A 94 -3.09 -22.69 -3.02
CA ILE A 94 -1.77 -22.36 -2.46
C ILE A 94 -0.90 -23.62 -2.44
N SER A 95 0.13 -23.65 -3.27
CA SER A 95 1.14 -24.71 -3.22
C SER A 95 2.23 -24.37 -2.19
N ASN A 96 2.58 -25.37 -1.36
CA ASN A 96 3.34 -25.17 -0.11
C ASN A 96 4.87 -25.09 -0.29
N LYS A 97 5.36 -24.74 -1.48
CA LYS A 97 6.79 -24.68 -1.79
C LYS A 97 7.22 -23.22 -1.86
N MET A 98 7.77 -22.69 -0.77
CA MET A 98 8.44 -21.37 -0.70
C MET A 98 9.93 -21.50 -1.00
N ILE A 99 10.50 -20.56 -1.76
CA ILE A 99 11.96 -20.43 -1.93
C ILE A 99 12.43 -19.23 -1.11
N MET A 100 13.43 -19.46 -0.26
CA MET A 100 14.20 -18.40 0.38
C MET A 100 15.39 -18.04 -0.50
N THR A 101 15.46 -16.80 -0.97
CA THR A 101 16.69 -16.24 -1.53
C THR A 101 17.35 -15.33 -0.50
N LYS A 102 18.68 -15.44 -0.33
CA LYS A 102 19.44 -14.51 0.52
C LYS A 102 19.88 -13.35 -0.35
N LEU A 103 19.36 -12.15 -0.09
CA LEU A 103 19.99 -10.94 -0.59
C LEU A 103 20.91 -10.37 0.49
N ASP A 104 22.16 -10.14 0.13
CA ASP A 104 23.13 -9.54 1.04
C ASP A 104 22.86 -8.04 1.20
N LEU A 105 22.93 -7.57 2.45
CA LEU A 105 22.82 -6.15 2.85
C LEU A 105 23.78 -5.22 2.09
N VAL A 106 24.88 -5.77 1.57
CA VAL A 106 25.90 -5.04 0.79
C VAL A 106 25.30 -4.36 -0.44
N TYR A 107 24.22 -4.90 -1.03
CA TYR A 107 23.58 -4.29 -2.20
C TYR A 107 22.73 -3.05 -1.86
N ILE A 108 22.18 -2.94 -0.65
CA ILE A 108 21.40 -1.76 -0.24
C ILE A 108 22.33 -0.54 -0.09
N ASN A 109 23.48 -0.73 0.54
CA ASN A 109 24.41 0.38 0.78
C ASN A 109 25.04 0.92 -0.52
N LYS A 110 25.03 0.14 -1.60
CA LYS A 110 25.50 0.60 -2.93
C LYS A 110 24.65 1.73 -3.51
N ILE A 111 23.40 1.91 -3.08
CA ILE A 111 22.55 3.03 -3.53
C ILE A 111 23.19 4.39 -3.19
N TYR A 112 23.82 4.49 -2.02
CA TYR A 112 24.51 5.73 -1.61
C TYR A 112 25.94 5.84 -2.13
N LEU A 113 26.57 4.72 -2.48
CA LEU A 113 28.01 4.65 -2.80
C LEU A 113 28.33 4.67 -4.29
N VAL A 114 27.41 4.25 -5.17
CA VAL A 114 27.67 4.15 -6.62
C VAL A 114 26.74 5.09 -7.36
N ASN A 115 27.26 6.15 -8.00
CA ASN A 115 26.68 6.97 -9.09
C ASN A 115 25.16 7.29 -9.16
N PHE A 116 24.38 7.03 -8.11
CA PHE A 116 22.93 7.29 -8.05
C PHE A 116 22.61 8.65 -7.43
N VAL A 117 23.60 9.53 -7.23
CA VAL A 117 23.40 10.90 -6.76
C VAL A 117 22.38 11.63 -7.64
N ASN A 118 22.42 11.42 -8.96
CA ASN A 118 21.43 11.99 -9.87
C ASN A 118 20.00 11.47 -9.63
N MET A 119 19.83 10.17 -9.34
CA MET A 119 18.53 9.60 -8.96
C MET A 119 18.02 10.22 -7.65
N ILE A 120 18.91 10.38 -6.66
CA ILE A 120 18.58 10.98 -5.37
C ILE A 120 18.13 12.45 -5.54
N ILE A 121 18.85 13.24 -6.36
CA ILE A 121 18.48 14.62 -6.66
C ILE A 121 17.11 14.69 -7.34
N ILE A 122 16.84 13.82 -8.32
CA ILE A 122 15.53 13.77 -9.01
C ILE A 122 14.41 13.44 -8.01
N MET A 123 14.61 12.48 -7.11
CA MET A 123 13.61 12.13 -6.08
C MET A 123 13.32 13.30 -5.13
N MET A 124 14.34 14.04 -4.71
CA MET A 124 14.16 15.23 -3.87
C MET A 124 13.37 16.32 -4.59
N MET A 125 13.72 16.62 -5.85
CA MET A 125 13.00 17.61 -6.66
C MET A 125 11.54 17.22 -6.86
N PHE A 126 11.25 15.94 -7.11
CA PHE A 126 9.90 15.43 -7.22
C PHE A 126 9.08 15.66 -5.95
N LEU A 127 9.62 15.32 -4.78
CA LEU A 127 8.92 15.49 -3.50
C LEU A 127 8.61 16.97 -3.22
N ILE A 128 9.56 17.87 -3.49
CA ILE A 128 9.37 19.32 -3.32
C ILE A 128 8.27 19.83 -4.25
N LEU A 129 8.27 19.43 -5.53
CA LEU A 129 7.22 19.80 -6.48
C LEU A 129 5.84 19.34 -6.03
N MET A 130 5.71 18.09 -5.57
CA MET A 130 4.44 17.56 -5.09
C MET A 130 3.91 18.32 -3.86
N LEU A 131 4.79 18.65 -2.91
CA LEU A 131 4.41 19.48 -1.75
C LEU A 131 3.93 20.86 -2.16
N MET A 132 4.60 21.52 -3.12
CA MET A 132 4.15 22.82 -3.64
C MET A 132 2.79 22.74 -4.31
N ILE A 133 2.52 21.68 -5.08
CA ILE A 133 1.21 21.45 -5.72
C ILE A 133 0.13 21.26 -4.66
N ILE A 134 0.38 20.42 -3.65
CA ILE A 134 -0.58 20.18 -2.56
C ILE A 134 -0.86 21.48 -1.78
N ALA A 135 0.19 22.24 -1.42
CA ALA A 135 0.04 23.52 -0.72
C ALA A 135 -0.77 24.54 -1.53
N LYS A 136 -0.55 24.62 -2.85
CA LYS A 136 -1.33 25.48 -3.74
C LYS A 136 -2.79 25.06 -3.82
N ASN A 137 -3.08 23.76 -3.89
CA ASN A 137 -4.45 23.24 -3.92
C ASN A 137 -5.19 23.53 -2.60
N LEU A 138 -4.50 23.42 -1.45
CA LEU A 138 -5.08 23.75 -0.14
C LEU A 138 -5.39 25.25 0.01
N ASN A 139 -4.53 26.14 -0.50
CA ASN A 139 -4.81 27.59 -0.47
C ASN A 139 -6.05 27.98 -1.27
N TRP A 140 -6.39 27.21 -2.31
CA TRP A 140 -7.63 27.39 -3.08
C TRP A 140 -8.88 26.97 -2.30
N ILE A 141 -8.77 25.91 -1.48
CA ILE A 141 -9.85 25.42 -0.61
C ILE A 141 -10.06 26.36 0.59
N ASN A 142 -9.00 27.03 1.05
CA ASN A 142 -9.05 28.08 2.07
C ASN A 142 -9.67 29.40 1.59
N SER A 143 -10.32 29.45 0.41
CA SER A 143 -11.35 30.45 0.11
C SER A 143 -12.54 30.18 1.04
N PRO A 144 -12.55 30.76 2.24
CA PRO A 144 -13.45 30.33 3.29
C PRO A 144 -14.81 30.93 2.97
N ILE A 145 -15.85 30.11 2.84
CA ILE A 145 -17.17 30.40 3.45
C ILE A 145 -17.80 31.78 3.09
N LYS A 146 -17.34 32.49 2.06
CA LYS A 146 -17.86 33.79 1.59
C LYS A 146 -19.13 33.64 0.73
N LYS A 147 -19.82 32.50 0.85
CA LYS A 147 -21.15 32.27 0.29
C LYS A 147 -22.24 32.08 1.34
N PHE A 148 -21.92 32.29 2.62
CA PHE A 148 -22.90 32.40 3.69
C PHE A 148 -22.87 33.80 4.33
N ILE A 149 -22.91 34.83 3.48
CA ILE A 149 -23.50 36.14 3.77
C ILE A 149 -24.34 36.49 2.55
#